data_AF-A0A1M4X7J3-F1
#
_entry.id   AF-A0A1M4X7J3-F1
#
_cell.length_a   1.000
_cell.length_b   1.000
_cell.length_c   1.000
_cell.angle_alpha   90.00
_cell.angle_beta   90.00
_cell.angle_gamma   90.00
#
_symmetry.space_group_name_H-M   'P 1'
#
loop_
_entity.id
_entity.type
_entity.pdbx_description
1 polymer ?
#
loop_
_entity_poly.entity_id
_entity_poly.type
_entity_poly.pdbx_seq_one_letter_code
_entity_poly.pdbx_strand_id
1 'polypeptide(L)' 'MSLYIKTEDYRKYGINKTSDLERVRAVVQQELNIAPLFVSFVNRREFIRVDFVRPRRRRRRPRGRKHGGRSPHRRTGT' A
#
# COMPACT_ATOMS: atom_id res chain seq x y z
N MET A 1 6.07 9.49 -1.57
CA MET A 1 6.08 10.79 -0.86
C MET A 1 5.64 10.51 0.56
N SER A 2 6.32 11.12 1.53
CA SER A 2 6.10 10.84 2.95
C SER A 2 5.92 12.17 3.69
N LEU A 3 4.93 12.23 4.56
CA LEU A 3 4.62 13.37 5.42
C LEU A 3 4.91 12.99 6.87
N TYR A 4 5.58 13.88 7.60
CA TYR A 4 5.81 13.72 9.02
C TYR A 4 4.93 14.71 9.77
N ILE A 5 4.11 14.21 10.68
CA ILE A 5 3.21 15.03 11.47
C ILE A 5 3.52 14.83 12.95
N LYS A 6 3.49 15.89 13.75
CA LYS A 6 3.67 15.74 15.19
C LYS A 6 2.46 15.00 15.76
N THR A 7 2.71 14.04 16.63
CA THR A 7 1.65 13.28 17.30
C THR A 7 0.77 14.21 18.15
N GLU A 8 1.33 15.30 18.65
CA GLU A 8 0.61 16.32 19.42
C GLU A 8 -0.49 17.02 18.62
N ASP A 9 -0.32 17.21 17.31
CA ASP A 9 -1.32 17.84 16.44
C ASP A 9 -2.62 17.02 16.37
N TYR A 10 -2.52 15.71 16.62
CA TYR A 10 -3.65 14.80 16.61
C TYR A 10 -4.23 14.52 18.02
N ARG A 11 -3.76 15.22 19.07
CA ARG A 11 -4.36 15.13 20.41
C ARG A 11 -5.85 15.49 20.40
N LYS A 12 -6.27 16.43 19.55
CA LYS A 12 -7.69 16.80 19.35
C LYS A 12 -8.57 15.63 18.89
N TYR A 13 -7.98 14.61 18.27
CA TYR A 13 -8.66 13.39 17.84
C TYR A 13 -8.50 12.23 18.84
N GLY A 14 -7.95 12.51 20.02
CA GLY A 14 -7.62 11.50 21.03
C GLY A 14 -6.42 10.64 20.67
N ILE A 15 -5.56 11.08 19.74
CA ILE A 15 -4.31 10.38 19.43
C ILE A 15 -3.23 10.81 20.40
N ASN A 16 -2.54 9.83 20.96
CA ASN A 16 -1.42 9.98 21.86
C ASN A 16 -0.34 8.93 21.53
N LYS A 17 0.75 8.96 22.29
CA LYS A 17 1.86 8.01 22.13
C LYS A 17 1.45 6.55 22.38
N THR A 18 0.32 6.27 23.01
CA THR A 18 -0.16 4.90 23.28
C THR A 18 -1.26 4.47 22.33
N SER A 19 -1.65 5.32 21.37
CA SER A 19 -2.75 5.04 20.46
C SER A 19 -2.37 3.98 19.43
N ASP A 20 -3.35 3.16 19.06
CA ASP A 20 -3.16 2.15 18.02
C ASP A 20 -2.98 2.78 16.64
N LEU A 21 -2.12 2.16 15.84
CA LEU A 21 -1.84 2.60 14.47
C LEU A 21 -3.08 2.57 13.58
N GLU A 22 -4.04 1.67 13.83
CA GLU A 22 -5.30 1.61 13.08
C GLU A 22 -6.16 2.86 13.32
N ARG A 23 -6.26 3.30 14.58
CA ARG A 23 -6.94 4.54 14.93
C ARG A 23 -6.25 5.75 14.31
N VAL A 24 -4.92 5.79 14.39
CA VAL A 24 -4.12 6.84 13.74
C VAL A 24 -4.38 6.88 12.25
N ARG A 25 -4.39 5.72 11.60
CA ARG A 25 -4.65 5.59 10.17
C ARG A 25 -6.02 6.12 9.81
N ALA A 26 -7.07 5.73 10.54
CA ALA A 26 -8.43 6.16 10.27
C ALA A 26 -8.58 7.69 10.33
N VAL A 27 -8.02 8.32 11.38
CA VAL A 27 -8.08 9.78 11.54
C VAL A 27 -7.29 10.50 10.45
N VAL A 28 -6.08 10.03 10.14
CA VAL A 28 -5.25 10.62 9.07
C VAL A 28 -5.92 10.45 7.69
N GLN A 29 -6.59 9.32 7.45
CA GLN A 29 -7.38 9.10 6.23
C GLN A 29 -8.54 10.07 6.11
N GLN A 30 -9.25 10.31 7.21
CA GLN A 30 -10.39 11.22 7.26
C GLN A 30 -9.95 12.67 7.03
N GLU A 31 -8.88 13.11 7.69
CA GLU A 31 -8.35 14.48 7.56
C GLU A 31 -7.81 14.76 6.15
N LEU A 32 -7.05 13.82 5.59
CA LEU A 32 -6.41 14.02 4.28
C LEU A 32 -7.33 13.65 3.11
N ASN A 33 -8.48 13.02 3.37
CA ASN A 33 -9.40 12.48 2.36
C ASN A 33 -8.69 11.63 1.27
N ILE A 34 -7.64 10.90 1.67
CA ILE A 34 -6.81 10.10 0.77
C ILE A 34 -6.74 8.66 1.30
N ALA A 35 -7.01 7.71 0.41
CA ALA A 35 -6.78 6.30 0.66
C ALA A 35 -6.27 5.62 -0.64
N PRO A 36 -5.35 4.64 -0.56
CA PRO A 36 -4.73 4.07 0.64
C PRO A 36 -3.49 4.86 1.13
N LEU A 37 -3.31 4.91 2.46
CA LEU A 37 -2.10 5.44 3.09
C LEU A 37 -1.59 4.52 4.19
N PHE A 38 -0.28 4.58 4.40
CA PHE A 38 0.45 3.83 5.42
C PHE A 38 0.89 4.80 6.52
N VAL A 39 0.76 4.40 7.78
CA VAL A 39 1.13 5.21 8.93
C VAL A 39 2.08 4.42 9.83
N SER A 40 3.05 5.12 10.42
CA SER A 40 3.97 4.54 11.41
C SER A 40 4.39 5.60 12.42
N PHE A 41 4.63 5.18 13.66
CA PHE A 41 5.25 6.06 14.64
C PHE A 41 6.76 6.06 14.47
N VAL A 42 7.36 7.25 14.52
CA VAL A 42 8.82 7.42 14.48
C VAL A 42 9.27 8.32 15.64
N ASN A 43 10.57 8.32 15.90
CA ASN A 43 11.20 9.06 16.98
C ASN A 43 10.49 8.90 18.34
N ARG A 44 10.49 7.68 18.89
CA ARG A 44 9.80 7.36 20.16
C ARG A 44 8.33 7.81 20.21
N ARG A 45 7.63 7.72 19.06
CA ARG A 45 6.23 8.11 18.88
C ARG A 45 5.98 9.62 19.06
N GLU A 46 6.99 10.44 18.83
CA GLU A 46 6.83 11.89 18.75
C GLU A 46 6.18 12.29 17.43
N PHE A 47 6.50 11.59 16.34
CA PHE A 47 5.94 11.87 15.02
C PHE A 47 5.21 10.65 14.44
N ILE A 48 4.20 10.96 13.64
CA ILE A 48 3.50 10.02 12.77
C ILE A 48 4.06 10.24 11.36
N ARG A 49 4.72 9.21 10.81
CA ARG A 49 5.12 9.16 9.41
C ARG A 49 3.97 8.59 8.59
N VAL A 50 3.50 9.35 7.62
CA VAL A 50 2.44 9.00 6.68
C VAL A 50 3.05 8.82 5.30
N ASP A 51 2.99 7.61 4.75
CA ASP A 51 3.42 7.33 3.39
C ASP A 51 2.19 7.22 2.47
N PHE A 52 2.15 8.11 1.47
CA PHE A 52 1.12 8.09 0.44
C PHE A 52 1.38 6.92 -0.50
N VAL A 53 0.55 5.90 -0.42
CA VAL A 53 0.65 4.75 -1.31
C VAL A 53 -0.01 5.14 -2.62
N ARG A 54 0.80 5.33 -3.67
CA ARG A 54 0.26 5.43 -5.03
C ARG A 54 -0.66 4.23 -5.24
N PRO A 55 -1.90 4.41 -5.71
CA PRO A 55 -2.75 3.30 -6.11
C PRO A 55 -1.92 2.45 -7.06
N ARG A 56 -1.54 1.24 -6.61
CA ARG A 56 -0.80 0.31 -7.47
C ARG A 56 -1.71 0.09 -8.66
N ARG A 57 -1.41 0.71 -9.81
CA ARG A 57 -2.00 0.31 -11.09
C ARG A 57 -1.84 -1.19 -11.11
N ARG A 58 -2.96 -1.93 -11.00
CA ARG A 58 -2.96 -3.40 -11.12
C ARG A 58 -2.14 -3.67 -12.36
N ARG A 59 -0.90 -4.13 -12.20
CA ARG A 59 -0.11 -4.65 -13.32
C ARG A 59 -1.00 -5.76 -13.84
N ARG A 60 -1.73 -5.48 -14.92
CA ARG A 60 -2.43 -6.49 -15.69
C ARG A 60 -1.33 -7.44 -16.07
N ARG A 61 -1.15 -8.52 -15.31
CA ARG A 61 -0.31 -9.64 -15.72
C ARG A 61 -0.86 -9.96 -17.11
N PRO A 62 -0.09 -9.82 -18.19
CA PRO A 62 -0.56 -10.33 -19.46
C PRO A 62 -0.81 -11.81 -19.18
N ARG A 63 -2.09 -12.20 -19.21
CA ARG A 63 -2.45 -13.61 -19.31
C ARG A 63 -1.82 -14.03 -20.62
N GLY A 64 -0.59 -14.55 -20.54
CA GLY A 64 0.13 -15.13 -21.65
C GLY A 64 -0.84 -16.11 -22.29
N ARG A 65 -1.32 -15.72 -23.47
CA ARG A 65 -2.18 -16.55 -24.29
C ARG A 65 -1.47 -17.88 -24.45
N LYS A 66 -2.19 -18.95 -24.10
CA LYS A 66 -1.88 -20.29 -24.59
C LYS A 66 -1.78 -20.21 -26.11
N HIS A 67 -0.58 -20.19 -26.67
CA HIS A 67 -0.35 -20.58 -28.05
C HIS A 67 1.15 -20.80 -28.28
N GLY A 68 1.52 -22.08 -28.29
CA GLY A 68 2.79 -22.58 -28.77
C GLY A 68 2.54 -24.02 -29.18
N GLY A 69 2.01 -24.19 -30.39
CA GLY A 69 1.58 -25.48 -30.92
C GLY A 69 2.72 -26.49 -30.89
N ARG A 70 2.44 -27.67 -30.31
CA ARG A 70 3.25 -28.85 -30.57
C ARG A 70 2.82 -29.39 -31.93
N SER A 71 3.66 -29.16 -32.93
CA SER A 71 3.62 -29.80 -34.23
C SER A 71 3.46 -31.32 -34.09
N PRO A 72 2.64 -31.98 -34.91
CA PRO A 72 2.61 -33.43 -34.97
C PRO A 72 3.90 -33.92 -35.61
N HIS A 73 4.69 -34.69 -34.86
CA HIS A 73 5.87 -35.38 -35.35
C HIS A 73 5.41 -36.47 -36.33
N ARG A 74 5.36 -36.14 -37.64
CA ARG A 74 5.31 -37.14 -38.72
C ARG A 74 6.59 -37.96 -38.66
N ARG A 75 6.48 -39.20 -38.19
CA ARG A 75 7.49 -40.24 -38.44
C ARG A 75 7.11 -40.94 -39.74
N THR A 76 7.79 -40.58 -40.81
CA THR A 76 8.01 -41.44 -41.98
C THR A 76 9.24 -42.30 -41.70
N GLY A 77 9.11 -43.61 -41.86
CA GLY A 77 10.22 -44.56 -41.80
C GLY A 77 9.76 -45.90 -42.33
N THR A 78 10.26 -46.21 -43.52
CA THR A 78 10.23 -47.46 -44.29
C THR A 78 10.70 -48.69 -43.52
#